data_AF-A0A961WAW9-F1
#
_entry.id   AF-A0A961WAW9-F1
#
_cell.length_a   1.000
_cell.length_b   1.000
_cell.length_c   1.000
_cell.angle_alpha   90.00
_cell.angle_beta   90.00
_cell.angle_gamma   90.00
#
_symmetry.space_group_name_H-M   'P 1'
#
loop_
_entity.id
_entity.type
_entity.pdbx_description
1 polymer ?
#
loop_
_entity_poly.entity_id
_entity_poly.type
_entity_poly.pdbx_seq_one_letter_code
_entity_poly.pdbx_strand_id
1 'polypeptide(L)' 'MAHAILLEAALSFLGLGVQPPTPSWGLMISEAKALMYFEPWLITIPGIALFLLVLSINLVGDGLRDVTAPENRS' A
#
# COMPACT_ATOMS: atom_id res chain seq x y z
N MET A 1 10.46 -4.97 -1.15
CA MET A 1 9.61 -6.00 -1.79
C MET A 1 8.20 -5.48 -2.12
N ALA A 2 7.66 -4.52 -1.38
CA ALA A 2 6.29 -4.02 -1.55
C ALA A 2 6.04 -3.00 -2.69
N HIS A 3 6.98 -2.80 -3.62
CA HIS A 3 6.91 -1.72 -4.62
C HIS A 3 5.71 -1.83 -5.58
N ALA A 4 5.31 -3.05 -5.95
CA ALA A 4 4.17 -3.26 -6.84
C ALA A 4 2.85 -2.79 -6.23
N ILE A 5 2.67 -2.98 -4.91
CA ILE A 5 1.47 -2.55 -4.18
C ILE A 5 1.39 -1.03 -4.12
N LEU A 6 2.51 -0.37 -3.80
CA LEU A 6 2.58 1.09 -3.81
C LEU A 6 2.34 1.66 -5.21
N LEU A 7 2.88 1.02 -6.25
CA LEU A 7 2.68 1.43 -7.63
C LEU A 7 1.22 1.29 -8.06
N GLU A 8 0.58 0.16 -7.79
CA GLU A 8 -0.84 -0.04 -8.08
C GLU A 8 -1.69 1.01 -7.34
N ALA A 9 -1.48 1.19 -6.04
CA ALA A 9 -2.21 2.17 -5.26
C ALA A 9 -2.00 3.61 -5.78
N ALA A 10 -0.78 3.96 -6.21
CA ALA A 10 -0.48 5.26 -6.80
C ALA A 10 -1.19 5.44 -8.16
N LEU A 11 -1.18 4.43 -9.02
CA LEU A 11 -1.87 4.46 -10.30
C LEU A 11 -3.39 4.57 -10.10
N SER A 12 -3.96 3.78 -9.20
CA SER A 12 -5.37 3.84 -8.80
C SER A 12 -5.74 5.21 -8.22
N PHE A 13 -4.86 5.81 -7.40
CA PHE A 13 -5.06 7.17 -6.88
C PHE A 13 -5.07 8.23 -7.98
N LEU A 14 -4.25 8.06 -9.02
CA LEU A 14 -4.21 8.93 -10.20
C LEU A 14 -5.32 8.63 -11.23
N GLY A 15 -6.17 7.61 -10.99
CA GLY A 15 -7.22 7.19 -11.91
C GLY A 15 -6.73 6.37 -13.11
N LEU A 16 -5.47 5.94 -13.09
CA LEU A 16 -4.83 5.12 -14.13
C LEU A 16 -4.79 3.62 -13.77
N GLY A 17 -5.22 3.28 -12.54
CA GLY A 17 -5.25 1.92 -12.02
C GLY A 17 -6.63 1.29 -12.10
N VAL A 18 -7.02 0.62 -11.01
CA VAL A 18 -8.31 -0.04 -10.85
C VAL A 18 -9.45 0.96 -11.03
N GLN A 19 -10.45 0.59 -11.83
CA GLN A 19 -11.63 1.40 -12.09
C GLN A 19 -12.85 0.87 -11.30
N PRO A 20 -13.80 1.76 -10.91
CA PRO A 20 -15.09 1.34 -10.39
C PRO A 20 -15.77 0.30 -11.31
N PRO A 21 -16.50 -0.69 -10.76
CA PRO A 21 -16.91 -0.87 -9.37
C PRO A 21 -15.88 -1.62 -8.50
N THR A 22 -14.72 -1.97 -9.05
CA THR A 22 -13.72 -2.78 -8.35
C THR A 22 -13.06 -1.96 -7.23
N PRO A 23 -13.07 -2.41 -5.97
CA PRO A 23 -12.47 -1.65 -4.89
C PRO A 23 -10.94 -1.74 -4.94
N SER A 24 -10.27 -0.59 -4.83
CA SER A 24 -8.84 -0.52 -4.52
C SER A 24 -8.57 0.56 -3.47
N TRP A 25 -7.58 0.35 -2.60
CA TRP A 25 -7.26 1.32 -1.54
C TRP A 25 -6.77 2.66 -2.11
N GLY A 26 -6.04 2.65 -3.22
CA GLY A 26 -5.64 3.87 -3.93
C GLY A 26 -6.83 4.64 -4.50
N LEU A 27 -7.81 3.94 -5.08
CA LEU A 27 -9.03 4.54 -5.62
C LEU A 27 -9.90 5.12 -4.49
N MET A 28 -10.09 4.40 -3.39
CA MET A 28 -10.83 4.88 -2.21
C MET A 28 -10.26 6.19 -1.66
N ILE A 29 -8.93 6.30 -1.57
CA ILE A 29 -8.26 7.54 -1.16
C ILE A 29 -8.50 8.66 -2.19
N SER A 30 -8.55 8.33 -3.48
CA SER A 30 -8.81 9.32 -4.54
C SER A 30 -10.23 9.88 -4.46
N GLU A 31 -11.22 9.00 -4.32
CA GLU A 31 -12.64 9.37 -4.22
C GLU A 31 -12.91 10.18 -2.94
N ALA A 32 -12.25 9.83 -1.85
CA ALA A 32 -12.41 10.50 -0.56
C ALA A 32 -11.74 11.89 -0.48
N LYS A 33 -10.96 12.32 -1.47
CA LYS A 33 -10.30 13.65 -1.47
C LYS A 33 -11.28 14.80 -1.25
N ALA A 34 -12.46 14.74 -1.88
CA ALA A 34 -13.49 15.77 -1.75
C ALA A 34 -14.09 15.85 -0.33
N LEU A 35 -14.03 14.74 0.41
CA LEU A 35 -14.60 14.60 1.74
C LEU A 35 -13.54 14.67 2.85
N MET A 36 -12.27 14.93 2.52
CA MET A 36 -11.16 14.82 3.49
C MET A 36 -11.33 15.67 4.76
N TYR A 37 -12.04 16.80 4.65
CA TYR A 37 -12.28 17.71 5.77
C TYR A 37 -13.53 17.35 6.58
N PHE A 38 -14.47 16.63 5.99
CA PHE A 38 -15.77 16.29 6.60
C PHE A 38 -15.80 14.84 7.10
N GLU A 39 -15.18 13.91 6.37
CA GLU A 39 -15.14 12.47 6.64
C GLU A 39 -13.70 11.93 6.50
N PRO A 40 -12.76 12.37 7.34
CA PRO A 40 -11.33 12.03 7.19
C PRO A 40 -11.05 10.52 7.28
N TRP A 41 -11.91 9.75 7.96
CA TRP A 41 -11.77 8.30 8.10
C TRP A 41 -11.77 7.58 6.75
N LEU A 42 -12.43 8.13 5.73
CA LEU A 42 -12.47 7.56 4.38
C LEU A 42 -11.08 7.50 3.73
N ILE A 43 -10.17 8.41 4.11
CA ILE A 43 -8.77 8.40 3.69
C ILE A 43 -7.90 7.63 4.70
N THR A 44 -8.12 7.86 6.00
CA THR A 44 -7.27 7.30 7.05
C THR A 44 -7.29 5.77 7.08
N ILE A 45 -8.46 5.14 6.93
CA ILE A 45 -8.59 3.68 6.97
C ILE A 45 -7.78 3.00 5.84
N PRO A 46 -8.01 3.30 4.55
CA PRO A 46 -7.22 2.70 3.48
C PRO A 46 -5.75 3.13 3.52
N GLY A 47 -5.45 4.33 4.01
CA GLY A 47 -4.07 4.81 4.19
C GLY A 47 -3.29 4.00 5.24
N ILE A 48 -3.88 3.75 6.41
CA ILE A 48 -3.27 2.93 7.47
C ILE A 48 -3.15 1.47 7.01
N ALA A 49 -4.17 0.94 6.31
CA ALA A 49 -4.12 -0.41 5.77
C ALA A 49 -2.97 -0.59 4.77
N LEU A 50 -2.79 0.34 3.83
CA LEU A 50 -1.65 0.37 2.91
C LEU A 50 -0.33 0.44 3.67
N PHE A 51 -0.22 1.35 4.64
CA PHE A 51 0.99 1.50 5.45
C PHE A 51 1.38 0.20 6.16
N LEU A 52 0.44 -0.42 6.88
CA LEU A 52 0.69 -1.65 7.62
C LEU A 52 1.03 -2.82 6.69
N LEU A 53 0.34 -2.94 5.55
CA LEU A 53 0.63 -3.97 4.56
C LEU A 53 2.04 -3.83 4.00
N VAL A 54 2.42 -2.63 3.57
CA VAL A 54 3.74 -2.34 3.01
C VAL A 54 4.82 -2.56 4.05
N LEU A 55 4.61 -2.09 5.28
CA LEU A 55 5.53 -2.31 6.39
C LEU A 55 5.72 -3.80 6.66
N SER A 56 4.63 -4.56 6.78
CA SER A 56 4.68 -6.01 7.05
C SER A 56 5.42 -6.76 5.96
N ILE A 57 5.16 -6.45 4.68
CA ILE A 57 5.84 -7.11 3.55
C ILE A 57 7.33 -6.76 3.52
N ASN A 58 7.71 -5.51 3.83
CA ASN A 58 9.12 -5.15 3.89
C ASN A 58 9.81 -5.85 5.07
N LEU A 59 9.23 -5.84 6.27
CA LEU A 59 9.80 -6.51 7.44
C LEU A 59 9.91 -8.03 7.27
N VAL A 60 8.87 -8.67 6.72
CA VAL A 60 8.91 -10.11 6.43
C VAL A 60 9.92 -10.41 5.33
N GLY A 61 10.03 -9.56 4.31
CA GLY A 61 11.02 -9.71 3.25
C GLY A 61 12.45 -9.60 3.77
N ASP A 62 12.70 -8.63 4.66
CA ASP A 62 14.00 -8.42 5.29
C ASP A 62 14.32 -9.56 6.27
N GLY A 63 13.37 -9.97 7.12
CA GLY A 63 13.55 -11.11 8.02
C GLY A 63 13.75 -12.43 7.27
N LEU A 64 13.03 -12.65 6.17
CA LEU A 64 13.23 -13.82 5.31
C LEU A 64 14.61 -13.77 4.64
N ARG A 65 15.05 -12.60 4.18
CA ARG A 65 16.39 -12.41 3.64
C ARG A 65 17.45 -12.71 4.68
N ASP A 66 17.27 -12.28 5.92
CA ASP A 66 18.26 -12.50 6.98
C ASP A 66 18.38 -13.97 7.37
N VAL A 67 17.28 -14.72 7.40
CA VAL A 67 17.32 -16.17 7.70
C VAL A 67 17.74 -17.04 6.50
N THR A 68 17.54 -16.55 5.27
CA THR A 68 17.94 -17.27 4.05
C THR A 68 19.30 -16.82 3.51
N ALA A 69 19.83 -15.69 3.99
CA ALA A 69 21.17 -15.24 3.68
C ALA A 69 22.14 -16.30 4.22
N PRO A 70 22.90 -16.99 3.34
CA PRO A 70 24.05 -17.71 3.82
C PRO A 70 24.99 -16.66 4.38
N GLU A 71 25.21 -16.69 5.69
CA GLU A 71 26.27 -15.97 6.36
C GLU A 71 27.50 -16.03 5.45
N ASN A 72 28.04 -14.86 5.07
CA ASN A 72 29.24 -14.77 4.26
C ASN A 72 30.30 -15.66 4.92
N ARG A 73 30.51 -16.84 4.33
CA ARG A 73 31.61 -17.73 4.66
C ARG A 73 32.85 -17.14 3.99
N SER A 74 33.45 -16.13 4.62
CA SER A 74 34.82 -15.68 4.36
C SER A 74 35.31 -14.79 5.48
#